data_AF-A0A2S7QUT1-F1
#
_entry.id   AF-A0A2S7QUT1-F1
#
_cell.length_a   1.000
_cell.length_b   1.000
_cell.length_c   1.000
_cell.angle_alpha   90.00
_cell.angle_beta   90.00
_cell.angle_gamma   90.00
#
_symmetry.space_group_name_H-M   'P 1'
#
loop_
_entity.id
_entity.type
_entity.pdbx_description
1 polymer ?
#
loop_
_entity_poly.entity_id
_entity_poly.type
_entity_poly.pdbx_seq_one_letter_code
_entity_poly.pdbx_strand_id
1 'polypeptide(L)'
;MLLRSFLPLLSILTGSAFAASWIVPGAVWTDTDGVRIDAHGGGIFKYEDTFYWIGQGDGDNVTARMYSSTDLLNWENRGLQSTVGGMWRPKLAMLEGGFWIYGQVSRRVQPLESTQIVGEYTITQPAVYLPPNNYSYSDTGIFQDDDGTWYLLTSADHNTLQVNKINIDGTIGARVNSLTGAPYEAPGMLKVADTYFLLVSGKTAYAPNPNKMFWSTSINGTWNGPFDIAPNSTNTYNSQNSFELVVEGTECTTYVYMGDRFDETGSEESSYVWLPMGVDSSTKRLTLEYHDMWKVNVSTGVVSFPTVARRYDAESVELSGRAGRIEFISLNVFVISNHSIVFSDCENCDNKRAVSGITFHNITGTGSPQWISFHYTVNNPKDFEVAIECLEVYEEES
;
A
#
# COMPACT_ATOMS: atom_id res chain seq x y z
N MET A 1 -42.89 38.30 33.82
CA MET A 1 -42.72 36.91 33.34
C MET A 1 -41.47 36.89 32.47
N LEU A 2 -40.31 36.60 33.06
CA LEU A 2 -39.01 36.59 32.38
C LEU A 2 -38.79 35.19 31.80
N LEU A 3 -38.80 35.06 30.47
CA LEU A 3 -38.39 33.84 29.78
C LEU A 3 -36.86 33.81 29.71
N ARG A 4 -36.22 32.89 30.45
CA ARG A 4 -34.82 32.52 30.25
C ARG A 4 -34.76 31.39 29.22
N SER A 5 -34.25 31.69 28.04
CA SER A 5 -33.91 30.69 27.03
C SER A 5 -32.65 29.96 27.46
N PHE A 6 -32.75 28.66 27.75
CA PHE A 6 -31.60 27.77 27.86
C PHE A 6 -31.25 27.26 26.45
N LEU A 7 -30.11 27.69 25.91
CA LEU A 7 -29.47 26.97 24.80
C LEU A 7 -28.76 25.74 25.39
N PRO A 8 -28.92 24.53 24.83
CA PRO A 8 -28.05 23.41 25.17
C PRO A 8 -26.68 23.68 24.55
N LEU A 9 -25.64 23.69 25.41
CA LEU A 9 -24.26 23.67 24.98
C LEU A 9 -24.00 22.28 24.37
N LEU A 10 -23.85 22.20 23.05
CA LEU A 10 -23.43 20.98 22.37
C LEU A 10 -21.93 20.81 22.63
N SER A 11 -21.58 19.97 23.60
CA SER A 11 -20.20 19.58 23.86
C SER A 11 -19.72 18.74 22.67
N ILE A 12 -19.00 19.36 21.73
CA ILE A 12 -18.24 18.64 20.72
C ILE A 12 -17.12 17.93 21.48
N LEU A 13 -17.23 16.61 21.67
CA LEU A 13 -16.07 15.79 21.99
C LEU A 13 -15.15 15.86 20.77
N THR A 14 -14.17 16.74 20.80
CA THR A 14 -13.00 16.60 19.95
C THR A 14 -12.23 15.39 20.48
N GLY A 15 -12.49 14.22 19.89
CA GLY A 15 -11.61 13.07 20.09
C GLY A 15 -10.24 13.46 19.56
N SER A 16 -9.26 13.66 20.44
CA SER A 16 -7.88 13.80 20.02
C SER A 16 -7.47 12.49 19.36
N ALA A 17 -7.18 12.51 18.05
CA ALA A 17 -6.56 11.37 17.39
C ALA A 17 -5.24 11.08 18.11
N PHE A 18 -5.05 9.83 18.54
CA PHE A 18 -3.78 9.41 19.10
C PHE A 18 -2.75 9.34 17.98
N ALA A 19 -1.54 9.84 18.23
CA ALA A 19 -0.44 9.71 17.29
C ALA A 19 -0.16 8.23 17.01
N ALA A 20 0.04 7.87 15.74
CA ALA A 20 0.41 6.52 15.35
C ALA A 20 1.85 6.24 15.81
N SER A 21 2.03 5.11 16.51
CA SER A 21 3.34 4.65 16.99
C SER A 21 4.03 3.65 16.04
N TRP A 22 3.25 3.04 15.14
CA TRP A 22 3.68 1.94 14.28
C TRP A 22 2.99 1.99 12.92
N ILE A 23 3.70 1.55 11.89
CA ILE A 23 3.14 1.12 10.61
C ILE A 23 2.55 -0.26 10.85
N VAL A 24 1.24 -0.40 10.68
CA VAL A 24 0.51 -1.66 10.88
C VAL A 24 -0.15 -2.05 9.55
N PRO A 25 0.46 -2.97 8.76
CA PRO A 25 -0.04 -3.33 7.44
C PRO A 25 -1.47 -3.88 7.47
N GLY A 26 -2.35 -3.28 6.68
CA GLY A 26 -3.75 -3.67 6.56
C GLY A 26 -4.69 -3.10 7.62
N ALA A 27 -4.18 -2.35 8.61
CA ALA A 27 -5.01 -1.60 9.55
C ALA A 27 -5.64 -0.38 8.86
N VAL A 28 -6.70 0.17 9.47
CA VAL A 28 -7.25 1.47 9.08
C VAL A 28 -6.30 2.56 9.60
N TRP A 29 -5.73 3.32 8.68
CA TRP A 29 -4.87 4.46 9.02
C TRP A 29 -5.69 5.75 8.96
N THR A 30 -5.52 6.59 9.96
CA THR A 30 -6.18 7.89 10.03
C THR A 30 -5.16 9.03 10.01
N ASP A 31 -5.54 10.15 9.45
CA ASP A 31 -4.79 11.40 9.53
C ASP A 31 -4.86 12.00 10.95
N THR A 32 -4.18 13.13 11.14
CA THR A 32 -4.14 13.84 12.43
C THR A 32 -5.49 14.38 12.91
N ASP A 33 -6.49 14.47 12.02
CA ASP A 33 -7.86 14.85 12.36
C ASP A 33 -8.74 13.63 12.70
N GLY A 34 -8.16 12.42 12.68
CA GLY A 34 -8.86 11.17 12.92
C GLY A 34 -9.71 10.70 11.75
N VAL A 35 -9.53 11.28 10.56
CA VAL A 35 -10.22 10.88 9.33
C VAL A 35 -9.40 9.81 8.63
N ARG A 36 -10.05 8.79 8.06
CA ARG A 36 -9.37 7.74 7.29
C ARG A 36 -8.51 8.36 6.18
N ILE A 37 -7.27 7.89 6.06
CA ILE A 37 -6.40 8.30 4.96
C ILE A 37 -6.92 7.67 3.67
N ASP A 38 -7.16 8.52 2.68
CA ASP A 38 -7.57 8.18 1.31
C ASP A 38 -6.51 8.67 0.31
N ALA A 39 -5.53 7.82 0.02
CA ALA A 39 -4.36 8.11 -0.81
C ALA A 39 -3.88 6.86 -1.58
N HIS A 40 -4.84 6.12 -2.16
CA HIS A 40 -4.59 4.85 -2.85
C HIS A 40 -3.76 5.01 -4.12
N GLY A 41 -3.05 3.95 -4.52
CA GLY A 41 -2.26 3.94 -5.75
C GLY A 41 -1.19 5.02 -5.81
N GLY A 42 -0.87 5.62 -4.66
CA GLY A 42 -0.05 6.81 -4.52
C GLY A 42 1.46 6.56 -4.53
N GLY A 43 2.22 7.61 -4.21
CA GLY A 43 3.65 7.56 -3.97
C GLY A 43 4.08 8.65 -3.01
N ILE A 44 5.30 8.52 -2.46
CA ILE A 44 5.88 9.51 -1.56
C ILE A 44 6.98 10.28 -2.27
N PHE A 45 6.99 11.59 -2.06
CA PHE A 45 8.09 12.46 -2.42
C PHE A 45 8.61 13.17 -1.17
N LYS A 46 9.90 13.06 -0.89
CA LYS A 46 10.54 13.82 0.19
C LYS A 46 11.04 15.15 -0.36
N TYR A 47 10.60 16.24 0.26
CA TYR A 47 11.09 17.58 -0.03
C TYR A 47 11.51 18.24 1.28
N GLU A 48 12.79 18.62 1.36
CA GLU A 48 13.42 19.01 2.62
C GLU A 48 13.24 17.91 3.69
N ASP A 49 12.75 18.25 4.88
CA ASP A 49 12.53 17.31 5.98
C ASP A 49 11.10 16.73 6.01
N THR A 50 10.29 16.97 4.97
CA THR A 50 8.88 16.55 4.92
C THR A 50 8.63 15.52 3.82
N PHE A 51 7.91 14.47 4.16
CA PHE A 51 7.37 13.49 3.23
C PHE A 51 5.98 13.91 2.77
N TYR A 52 5.75 13.91 1.47
CA TYR A 52 4.47 14.21 0.85
C TYR A 52 3.94 12.96 0.17
N TRP A 53 2.83 12.44 0.67
CA TRP A 53 2.16 11.28 0.10
C TRP A 53 1.03 11.78 -0.80
N ILE A 54 1.22 11.63 -2.11
CA ILE A 54 0.18 11.87 -3.10
C ILE A 54 -0.49 10.54 -3.44
N GLY A 55 -1.83 10.50 -3.46
CA GLY A 55 -2.60 9.34 -3.87
C GLY A 55 -3.92 9.74 -4.49
N GLN A 56 -4.64 8.78 -5.06
CA GLN A 56 -6.00 9.03 -5.54
C GLN A 56 -6.94 9.01 -4.31
N GLY A 57 -7.67 10.11 -4.12
CA GLY A 57 -8.76 10.16 -3.15
C GLY A 57 -10.00 9.54 -3.78
N ASP A 58 -10.29 8.28 -3.47
CA ASP A 58 -11.43 7.53 -4.03
C ASP A 58 -12.77 8.16 -3.61
N GLY A 59 -12.87 8.62 -2.36
CA GLY A 59 -14.03 9.34 -1.83
C GLY A 59 -14.29 10.69 -2.52
N ASP A 60 -13.30 11.22 -3.25
CA ASP A 60 -13.33 12.53 -3.91
C ASP A 60 -13.28 12.43 -5.44
N ASN A 61 -14.08 11.53 -6.03
CA ASN A 61 -14.15 11.35 -7.49
C ASN A 61 -12.78 10.97 -8.09
N VAL A 62 -11.98 10.20 -7.35
CA VAL A 62 -10.65 9.73 -7.73
C VAL A 62 -9.77 10.93 -8.12
N THR A 63 -9.66 11.89 -7.22
CA THR A 63 -8.89 13.13 -7.43
C THR A 63 -7.58 13.06 -6.65
N ALA A 64 -6.50 13.62 -7.19
CA ALA A 64 -5.21 13.63 -6.50
C ALA A 64 -5.30 14.36 -5.14
N ARG A 65 -5.09 13.61 -4.06
CA ARG A 65 -5.13 14.06 -2.66
C ARG A 65 -3.75 13.89 -2.04
N MET A 66 -3.36 14.85 -1.21
CA MET A 66 -2.04 14.86 -0.59
C MET A 66 -2.12 14.86 0.93
N TYR A 67 -1.19 14.15 1.54
CA TYR A 67 -0.88 14.20 2.96
C TYR A 67 0.59 14.56 3.14
N SER A 68 0.95 15.08 4.31
CA SER A 68 2.35 15.29 4.67
C SER A 68 2.69 14.77 6.06
N SER A 69 3.91 14.28 6.23
CA SER A 69 4.42 13.76 7.50
C SER A 69 5.91 14.07 7.63
N THR A 70 6.42 14.10 8.86
CA THR A 70 7.86 14.17 9.13
C THR A 70 8.42 12.84 9.65
N ASP A 71 7.58 11.84 9.89
CA ASP A 71 7.94 10.56 10.54
C ASP A 71 7.39 9.32 9.84
N LEU A 72 6.67 9.49 8.72
CA LEU A 72 5.96 8.44 7.97
C LEU A 72 4.81 7.76 8.71
N LEU A 73 4.46 8.23 9.92
CA LEU A 73 3.42 7.67 10.78
C LEU A 73 2.23 8.61 10.91
N ASN A 74 2.51 9.87 11.21
CA ASN A 74 1.51 10.88 11.52
C ASN A 74 1.34 11.81 10.32
N TRP A 75 0.21 11.65 9.64
CA TRP A 75 -0.08 12.29 8.35
C TRP A 75 -1.07 13.45 8.52
N GLU A 76 -0.66 14.66 8.17
CA GLU A 76 -1.54 15.82 8.08
C GLU A 76 -2.20 15.87 6.71
N ASN A 77 -3.53 16.05 6.67
CA ASN A 77 -4.28 16.17 5.42
C ASN A 77 -4.00 17.52 4.75
N ARG A 78 -3.51 17.49 3.51
CA ARG A 78 -3.26 18.69 2.69
C ARG A 78 -4.34 18.92 1.63
N GLY A 79 -5.42 18.12 1.67
CA GLY A 79 -6.57 18.24 0.80
C GLY A 79 -6.31 17.82 -0.65
N LEU A 80 -7.25 18.17 -1.52
CA LEU A 80 -7.16 17.91 -2.96
C LEU A 80 -6.18 18.88 -3.62
N GLN A 81 -5.35 18.35 -4.50
CA GLN A 81 -4.28 19.10 -5.15
C GLN A 81 -4.73 19.72 -6.48
N SER A 82 -5.80 19.18 -7.08
CA SER A 82 -6.40 19.70 -8.31
C SER A 82 -7.90 19.44 -8.34
N THR A 83 -8.58 19.89 -9.39
CA THR A 83 -9.98 19.58 -9.66
C THR A 83 -10.16 18.45 -10.70
N VAL A 84 -9.07 17.77 -11.09
CA VAL A 84 -9.10 16.73 -12.12
C VAL A 84 -9.46 15.40 -11.47
N GLY A 85 -10.73 15.01 -11.60
CA GLY A 85 -11.21 13.69 -11.17
C GLY A 85 -10.92 12.58 -12.17
N GLY A 86 -11.11 11.34 -11.73
CA GLY A 86 -10.77 10.14 -12.50
C GLY A 86 -9.27 9.98 -12.74
N MET A 87 -8.45 10.55 -11.86
CA MET A 87 -6.99 10.50 -11.89
C MET A 87 -6.46 9.34 -11.04
N TRP A 88 -6.21 8.21 -11.69
CA TRP A 88 -5.71 7.01 -11.03
C TRP A 88 -4.18 7.06 -10.87
N ARG A 89 -3.70 6.54 -9.74
CA ARG A 89 -2.28 6.41 -9.37
C ARG A 89 -1.43 7.67 -9.57
N PRO A 90 -1.84 8.84 -9.04
CA PRO A 90 -1.05 10.05 -9.17
C PRO A 90 0.34 9.87 -8.54
N LYS A 91 1.36 10.41 -9.21
CA LYS A 91 2.76 10.41 -8.78
C LYS A 91 3.33 11.81 -8.88
N LEU A 92 4.17 12.19 -7.92
CA LEU A 92 4.80 13.51 -7.84
C LEU A 92 6.22 13.48 -8.41
N ALA A 93 6.56 14.49 -9.20
CA ALA A 93 7.92 14.80 -9.65
C ALA A 93 8.27 16.26 -9.35
N MET A 94 9.57 16.54 -9.27
CA MET A 94 10.10 17.89 -9.19
C MET A 94 11.01 18.15 -10.38
N LEU A 95 10.58 19.06 -11.26
CA LEU A 95 11.32 19.50 -12.44
C LEU A 95 11.86 20.91 -12.22
N GLU A 96 12.67 21.40 -13.15
CA GLU A 96 13.10 22.80 -13.11
C GLU A 96 11.89 23.72 -13.20
N GLY A 97 11.67 24.53 -12.17
CA GLY A 97 10.58 25.52 -12.11
C GLY A 97 9.34 25.10 -11.34
N GLY A 98 9.21 23.85 -10.89
CA GLY A 98 8.06 23.46 -10.07
C GLY A 98 7.85 21.97 -9.84
N PHE A 99 6.66 21.67 -9.32
CA PHE A 99 6.19 20.34 -8.96
C PHE A 99 5.14 19.87 -9.95
N TRP A 100 5.18 18.58 -10.26
CA TRP A 100 4.36 17.97 -11.29
C TRP A 100 3.66 16.72 -10.76
N ILE A 101 2.35 16.64 -10.96
CA ILE A 101 1.57 15.42 -10.73
C ILE A 101 1.29 14.76 -12.07
N TYR A 102 1.63 13.48 -12.19
CA TYR A 102 1.27 12.64 -13.32
C TYR A 102 0.34 11.54 -12.84
N GLY A 103 -0.83 11.43 -13.47
CA GLY A 103 -1.77 10.36 -13.19
C GLY A 103 -2.51 9.94 -14.43
N GLN A 104 -3.07 8.75 -14.38
CA GLN A 104 -3.90 8.25 -15.46
C GLN A 104 -5.28 8.92 -15.42
N VAL A 105 -5.68 9.52 -16.54
CA VAL A 105 -7.04 10.01 -16.75
C VAL A 105 -7.63 9.31 -17.98
N SER A 106 -8.68 8.53 -17.78
CA SER A 106 -9.23 7.63 -18.80
C SER A 106 -8.16 6.65 -19.34
N ARG A 107 -7.74 6.82 -20.60
CA ARG A 107 -6.73 6.03 -21.31
C ARG A 107 -5.46 6.82 -21.61
N ARG A 108 -5.23 7.91 -20.87
CA ARG A 108 -4.14 8.87 -21.09
C ARG A 108 -3.45 9.18 -19.78
N VAL A 109 -2.32 9.85 -19.86
CA VAL A 109 -1.68 10.46 -18.69
C VAL A 109 -1.88 11.97 -18.77
N GLN A 110 -2.29 12.56 -17.65
CA GLN A 110 -2.49 14.00 -17.50
C GLN A 110 -1.39 14.57 -16.58
N PRO A 111 -0.48 15.40 -17.11
CA PRO A 111 0.42 16.21 -16.30
C PRO A 111 -0.35 17.37 -15.66
N LEU A 112 -0.08 17.66 -14.39
CA LEU A 112 -0.52 18.86 -13.69
C LEU A 112 0.69 19.54 -13.08
N GLU A 113 0.72 20.86 -13.08
CA GLU A 113 1.87 21.65 -12.62
C GLU A 113 1.47 22.64 -11.53
N SER A 114 2.36 22.81 -10.55
CA SER A 114 2.31 23.86 -9.53
C SER A 114 3.71 24.39 -9.24
N THR A 115 3.80 25.65 -8.81
CA THR A 115 5.05 26.21 -8.26
C THR A 115 5.22 25.91 -6.76
N GLN A 116 4.19 25.37 -6.12
CA GLN A 116 4.16 24.99 -4.72
C GLN A 116 3.99 23.48 -4.60
N ILE A 117 4.63 22.86 -3.61
CA ILE A 117 4.49 21.42 -3.39
C ILE A 117 3.06 21.03 -2.99
N VAL A 118 2.38 21.90 -2.22
CA VAL A 118 0.98 21.74 -1.82
C VAL A 118 0.12 22.80 -2.51
N GLY A 119 -0.94 22.34 -3.18
CA GLY A 119 -1.98 23.17 -3.79
C GLY A 119 -1.62 23.71 -5.17
N GLU A 120 -2.64 24.30 -5.81
CA GLU A 120 -2.52 25.06 -7.07
C GLU A 120 -2.09 24.23 -8.30
N TYR A 121 -2.25 22.90 -8.30
CA TYR A 121 -1.94 22.11 -9.49
C TYR A 121 -2.98 22.34 -10.59
N THR A 122 -2.49 22.76 -11.76
CA THR A 122 -3.33 23.07 -12.92
C THR A 122 -2.87 22.33 -14.17
N ILE A 123 -3.79 22.21 -15.15
CA ILE A 123 -3.48 21.62 -16.45
C ILE A 123 -2.70 22.65 -17.27
N THR A 124 -1.38 22.47 -17.38
CA THR A 124 -0.53 23.27 -18.30
C THR A 124 -0.26 22.54 -19.61
N GLN A 125 -0.57 21.24 -19.67
CA GLN A 125 -0.39 20.39 -20.85
C GLN A 125 -1.60 19.48 -21.10
N PRO A 126 -1.93 19.13 -22.35
CA PRO A 126 -3.02 18.21 -22.62
C PRO A 126 -2.70 16.79 -22.12
N ALA A 127 -3.72 16.03 -21.74
CA ALA A 127 -3.57 14.59 -21.53
C ALA A 127 -3.08 13.90 -22.81
N VAL A 128 -2.09 13.00 -22.69
CA VAL A 128 -1.43 12.34 -23.82
C VAL A 128 -1.58 10.83 -23.81
N TYR A 129 -1.59 10.24 -25.01
CA TYR A 129 -1.17 8.85 -25.17
C TYR A 129 0.35 8.80 -25.16
N LEU A 130 0.90 7.71 -24.62
CA LEU A 130 2.33 7.57 -24.38
C LEU A 130 3.09 7.30 -25.68
N PRO A 131 4.10 8.12 -26.02
CA PRO A 131 4.94 7.88 -27.19
C PRO A 131 5.63 6.50 -27.13
N PRO A 132 5.84 5.83 -28.29
CA PRO A 132 5.60 6.32 -29.65
C PRO A 132 4.18 6.05 -30.19
N ASN A 133 3.32 5.37 -29.43
CA ASN A 133 2.07 4.82 -29.96
C ASN A 133 0.86 5.64 -29.50
N ASN A 134 -0.20 5.69 -30.33
CA ASN A 134 -1.43 6.41 -29.99
C ASN A 134 -2.40 5.55 -29.15
N TYR A 135 -1.88 4.76 -28.21
CA TYR A 135 -2.64 3.81 -27.39
C TYR A 135 -2.05 3.72 -25.99
N SER A 136 -2.87 3.80 -24.93
CA SER A 136 -2.41 3.64 -23.54
C SER A 136 -3.50 3.02 -22.64
N TYR A 137 -3.06 2.26 -21.63
CA TYR A 137 -3.85 1.84 -20.47
C TYR A 137 -2.86 1.46 -19.37
N SER A 138 -2.45 2.44 -18.57
CA SER A 138 -3.05 2.68 -17.25
C SER A 138 -2.34 1.87 -16.16
N ASP A 139 -2.36 2.41 -14.94
CA ASP A 139 -1.37 2.31 -13.87
C ASP A 139 -0.08 3.07 -14.15
N THR A 140 0.18 4.08 -13.33
CA THR A 140 1.34 4.97 -13.37
C THR A 140 2.24 4.80 -12.15
N GLY A 141 3.54 4.75 -12.43
CA GLY A 141 4.64 4.86 -11.48
C GLY A 141 5.58 5.97 -11.92
N ILE A 142 6.53 6.33 -11.06
CA ILE A 142 7.51 7.36 -11.37
C ILE A 142 8.86 6.99 -10.77
N PHE A 143 9.93 7.43 -11.42
CA PHE A 143 11.31 7.19 -10.99
C PHE A 143 12.19 8.38 -11.34
N GLN A 144 13.10 8.75 -10.44
CA GLN A 144 14.16 9.71 -10.69
C GLN A 144 15.49 8.96 -10.65
N ASP A 145 16.30 9.08 -11.71
CA ASP A 145 17.64 8.49 -11.75
C ASP A 145 18.66 9.42 -11.08
N ASP A 146 19.86 8.90 -10.82
CA ASP A 146 20.92 9.62 -10.09
C ASP A 146 21.41 10.89 -10.83
N ASP A 147 21.18 10.96 -12.14
CA ASP A 147 21.49 12.13 -12.97
C ASP A 147 20.41 13.22 -12.93
N GLY A 148 19.35 13.02 -12.15
CA GLY A 148 18.20 13.90 -12.00
C GLY A 148 17.14 13.72 -13.08
N THR A 149 17.33 12.81 -14.05
CA THR A 149 16.33 12.53 -15.09
C THR A 149 15.12 11.81 -14.48
N TRP A 150 13.94 12.36 -14.75
CA TRP A 150 12.68 11.74 -14.37
C TRP A 150 12.14 10.83 -15.47
N TYR A 151 11.54 9.72 -15.03
CA TYR A 151 10.91 8.72 -15.87
C TYR A 151 9.51 8.41 -15.37
N LEU A 152 8.56 8.38 -16.29
CA LEU A 152 7.23 7.85 -16.05
C LEU A 152 7.22 6.35 -16.38
N LEU A 153 6.68 5.56 -15.47
CA LEU A 153 6.45 4.13 -15.64
C LEU A 153 4.97 3.90 -15.88
N THR A 154 4.63 3.09 -16.87
CA THR A 154 3.22 2.86 -17.18
C THR A 154 3.00 1.45 -17.64
N SER A 155 1.95 0.77 -17.17
CA SER A 155 1.36 -0.28 -18.01
C SER A 155 0.75 0.42 -19.22
N ALA A 156 1.06 -0.05 -20.41
CA ALA A 156 0.64 0.59 -21.65
C ALA A 156 0.31 -0.46 -22.72
N ASP A 157 0.09 0.03 -23.94
CA ASP A 157 -0.01 -0.67 -25.23
C ASP A 157 0.08 -2.20 -25.20
N HIS A 158 -1.04 -2.88 -25.50
CA HIS A 158 -1.12 -4.34 -25.62
C HIS A 158 -0.40 -5.11 -24.50
N ASN A 159 -0.55 -4.67 -23.24
CA ASN A 159 0.08 -5.30 -22.06
C ASN A 159 1.60 -5.16 -22.01
N THR A 160 2.14 -4.07 -22.57
CA THR A 160 3.55 -3.71 -22.48
C THR A 160 3.73 -2.62 -21.44
N LEU A 161 4.56 -2.86 -20.43
CA LEU A 161 5.00 -1.80 -19.54
C LEU A 161 6.06 -0.96 -20.25
N GLN A 162 5.96 0.37 -20.12
CA GLN A 162 6.87 1.32 -20.75
C GLN A 162 7.55 2.19 -19.70
N VAL A 163 8.79 2.59 -20.01
CA VAL A 163 9.57 3.60 -19.30
C VAL A 163 9.76 4.76 -20.26
N ASN A 164 9.16 5.90 -19.98
CA ASN A 164 9.24 7.10 -20.81
C ASN A 164 9.96 8.20 -20.05
N LYS A 165 10.90 8.89 -20.71
CA LYS A 165 11.54 10.07 -20.13
C LYS A 165 10.51 11.19 -19.95
N ILE A 166 10.55 11.89 -18.83
CA ILE A 166 9.86 13.17 -18.64
C ILE A 166 10.83 14.27 -19.08
N ASN A 167 10.40 15.11 -20.02
CA ASN A 167 11.18 16.23 -20.52
C ASN A 167 11.22 17.36 -19.47
N ILE A 168 12.20 18.26 -19.61
CA ILE A 168 12.39 19.38 -18.68
C ILE A 168 11.17 20.31 -18.58
N ASP A 169 10.39 20.41 -19.66
CA ASP A 169 9.16 21.20 -19.72
C ASP A 169 7.94 20.49 -19.14
N GLY A 170 8.10 19.28 -18.59
CA GLY A 170 7.04 18.45 -18.03
C GLY A 170 6.32 17.54 -19.03
N THR A 171 6.60 17.64 -20.33
CA THR A 171 6.00 16.77 -21.34
C THR A 171 6.53 15.34 -21.25
N ILE A 172 5.68 14.35 -21.52
CA ILE A 172 6.11 12.95 -21.62
C ILE A 172 6.81 12.73 -22.96
N GLY A 173 8.09 12.37 -22.89
CA GLY A 173 8.98 12.19 -24.02
C GLY A 173 9.10 10.75 -24.51
N ALA A 174 10.26 10.46 -25.12
CA ALA A 174 10.53 9.18 -25.75
C ALA A 174 10.51 8.01 -24.76
N ARG A 175 10.01 6.86 -25.23
CA ARG A 175 10.17 5.58 -24.54
C ARG A 175 11.64 5.15 -24.57
N VAL A 176 12.23 4.93 -23.41
CA VAL A 176 13.63 4.49 -23.26
C VAL A 176 13.74 2.99 -23.00
N ASN A 177 12.69 2.36 -22.48
CA ASN A 177 12.64 0.92 -22.26
C ASN A 177 11.19 0.40 -22.25
N SER A 178 11.04 -0.91 -22.36
CA SER A 178 9.77 -1.61 -22.25
C SER A 178 9.95 -3.02 -21.71
N LEU A 179 8.95 -3.51 -20.98
CA LEU A 179 8.84 -4.89 -20.55
C LEU A 179 7.63 -5.54 -21.24
N THR A 180 7.89 -6.65 -21.94
CA THR A 180 6.90 -7.44 -22.68
C THR A 180 6.89 -8.89 -22.20
N GLY A 181 5.91 -9.68 -22.64
CA GLY A 181 5.86 -11.13 -22.39
C GLY A 181 4.75 -11.57 -21.43
N ALA A 182 4.20 -10.66 -20.62
CA ALA A 182 3.03 -10.90 -19.78
C ALA A 182 2.28 -9.59 -19.45
N PRO A 183 0.99 -9.65 -19.09
CA PRO A 183 0.24 -8.50 -18.64
C PRO A 183 0.65 -8.06 -17.24
N TYR A 184 1.55 -7.09 -17.19
CA TYR A 184 1.98 -6.41 -15.98
C TYR A 184 1.31 -5.05 -15.81
N GLU A 185 1.06 -4.65 -14.56
CA GLU A 185 0.54 -3.33 -14.13
C GLU A 185 1.20 -2.89 -12.82
N ALA A 186 0.68 -1.84 -12.19
CA ALA A 186 1.19 -1.27 -10.94
C ALA A 186 2.72 -1.07 -10.87
N PRO A 187 3.32 -0.37 -11.86
CA PRO A 187 4.77 -0.32 -11.96
C PRO A 187 5.38 0.59 -10.89
N GLY A 188 6.47 0.11 -10.29
CA GLY A 188 7.34 0.86 -9.39
C GLY A 188 8.80 0.58 -9.73
N MET A 189 9.70 1.51 -9.41
CA MET A 189 11.12 1.33 -9.66
C MET A 189 11.97 2.00 -8.59
N LEU A 190 12.99 1.29 -8.13
CA LEU A 190 14.09 1.85 -7.36
C LEU A 190 15.43 1.49 -7.99
N LYS A 191 16.48 2.21 -7.61
CA LYS A 191 17.85 1.91 -7.99
C LYS A 191 18.69 1.71 -6.74
N VAL A 192 19.49 0.64 -6.72
CA VAL A 192 20.44 0.36 -5.64
C VAL A 192 21.79 0.01 -6.26
N ALA A 193 22.81 0.81 -5.92
CA ALA A 193 24.08 0.84 -6.65
C ALA A 193 23.81 0.98 -8.17
N ASP A 194 24.46 0.20 -9.01
CA ASP A 194 24.29 0.26 -10.47
C ASP A 194 23.14 -0.63 -10.99
N THR A 195 22.13 -0.92 -10.17
CA THR A 195 21.03 -1.84 -10.53
C THR A 195 19.67 -1.19 -10.39
N TYR A 196 18.93 -1.15 -11.48
CA TYR A 196 17.53 -0.77 -11.54
C TYR A 196 16.68 -2.00 -11.21
N PHE A 197 15.75 -1.85 -10.28
CA PHE A 197 14.79 -2.84 -9.87
C PHE A 197 13.39 -2.35 -10.25
N LEU A 198 12.71 -3.06 -11.14
CA LEU A 198 11.35 -2.77 -11.58
C LEU A 198 10.39 -3.75 -10.90
N LEU A 199 9.44 -3.25 -10.11
CA LEU A 199 8.39 -4.03 -9.47
C LEU A 199 7.08 -3.85 -10.23
N VAL A 200 6.33 -4.95 -10.34
CA VAL A 200 5.06 -5.00 -11.08
C VAL A 200 4.09 -6.01 -10.45
N SER A 201 2.80 -5.77 -10.60
CA SER A 201 1.76 -6.77 -10.38
C SER A 201 1.30 -7.38 -11.71
N GLY A 202 0.60 -8.51 -11.65
CA GLY A 202 -0.21 -9.00 -12.78
C GLY A 202 -1.54 -8.27 -12.89
N LYS A 203 -2.20 -8.35 -14.05
CA LYS A 203 -3.52 -7.73 -14.29
C LYS A 203 -4.67 -8.58 -13.78
N THR A 204 -5.06 -8.35 -12.52
CA THR A 204 -6.24 -9.00 -11.89
C THR A 204 -7.20 -7.99 -11.27
N ALA A 205 -7.15 -6.73 -11.75
CA ALA A 205 -7.87 -5.61 -11.16
C ALA A 205 -7.54 -5.49 -9.67
N TYR A 206 -8.56 -5.37 -8.81
CA TYR A 206 -8.37 -5.23 -7.37
C TYR A 206 -7.97 -6.53 -6.66
N ALA A 207 -8.16 -7.69 -7.30
CA ALA A 207 -7.74 -8.95 -6.71
C ALA A 207 -6.20 -8.99 -6.64
N PRO A 208 -5.60 -9.33 -5.49
CA PRO A 208 -4.15 -9.39 -5.34
C PRO A 208 -3.58 -10.54 -6.16
N ASN A 209 -2.29 -10.45 -6.47
CA ASN A 209 -1.54 -11.53 -7.11
C ASN A 209 -0.08 -11.49 -6.67
N PRO A 210 0.72 -12.53 -6.98
CA PRO A 210 2.14 -12.52 -6.66
C PRO A 210 2.88 -11.52 -7.55
N ASN A 211 3.21 -10.36 -6.97
CA ASN A 211 3.95 -9.30 -7.63
C ASN A 211 5.37 -9.81 -7.95
N LYS A 212 5.94 -9.28 -9.02
CA LYS A 212 7.23 -9.71 -9.57
C LYS A 212 8.20 -8.55 -9.59
N MET A 213 9.48 -8.89 -9.52
CA MET A 213 10.56 -7.96 -9.82
C MET A 213 11.35 -8.36 -11.05
N PHE A 214 11.91 -7.35 -11.71
CA PHE A 214 12.88 -7.45 -12.78
C PHE A 214 14.07 -6.57 -12.45
N TRP A 215 15.24 -6.87 -13.02
CA TRP A 215 16.40 -6.01 -12.87
C TRP A 215 17.15 -5.76 -14.18
N SER A 216 17.84 -4.63 -14.23
CA SER A 216 18.77 -4.25 -15.30
C SER A 216 19.90 -3.40 -14.72
N THR A 217 21.08 -3.40 -15.34
CA THR A 217 22.18 -2.48 -15.00
C THR A 217 22.19 -1.20 -15.85
N SER A 218 21.18 -1.03 -16.71
CA SER A 218 20.93 0.19 -17.47
C SER A 218 19.43 0.44 -17.61
N ILE A 219 19.00 1.70 -17.47
CA ILE A 219 17.60 2.09 -17.64
C ILE A 219 17.05 1.72 -19.03
N ASN A 220 17.89 1.64 -20.07
CA ASN A 220 17.54 1.20 -21.43
C ASN A 220 18.03 -0.23 -21.77
N GLY A 221 18.49 -0.96 -20.75
CA GLY A 221 19.01 -2.32 -20.89
C GLY A 221 17.92 -3.40 -20.90
N THR A 222 18.35 -4.65 -21.01
CA THR A 222 17.45 -5.81 -20.97
C THR A 222 17.00 -6.10 -19.54
N TRP A 223 15.69 -6.23 -19.33
CA TRP A 223 15.12 -6.69 -18.06
C TRP A 223 15.35 -8.19 -17.86
N ASN A 224 15.85 -8.55 -16.67
CA ASN A 224 16.04 -9.92 -16.23
C ASN A 224 14.98 -10.28 -15.17
N GLY A 225 14.22 -11.35 -15.40
CA GLY A 225 13.11 -11.77 -14.54
C GLY A 225 12.08 -12.62 -15.31
N PRO A 226 10.86 -12.82 -14.78
CA PRO A 226 10.39 -12.33 -13.49
C PRO A 226 10.98 -13.12 -12.31
N PHE A 227 11.15 -12.46 -11.18
CA PHE A 227 11.46 -13.10 -9.91
C PHE A 227 10.42 -12.73 -8.85
N ASP A 228 10.19 -13.63 -7.90
CA ASP A 228 9.26 -13.41 -6.80
C ASP A 228 9.87 -12.46 -5.76
N ILE A 229 9.05 -11.53 -5.24
CA ILE A 229 9.43 -10.63 -4.13
C ILE A 229 8.88 -11.09 -2.78
N ALA A 230 7.92 -12.02 -2.79
CA ALA A 230 7.28 -12.59 -1.61
C ALA A 230 6.85 -14.04 -1.94
N PRO A 231 6.57 -14.90 -0.94
CA PRO A 231 6.03 -16.23 -1.21
C PRO A 231 4.73 -16.15 -2.02
N ASN A 232 4.67 -16.84 -3.16
CA ASN A 232 3.55 -16.71 -4.10
C ASN A 232 2.19 -16.99 -3.46
N SER A 233 2.10 -17.89 -2.47
CA SER A 233 0.85 -18.21 -1.77
C SER A 233 0.24 -17.03 -1.01
N THR A 234 1.04 -16.01 -0.69
CA THR A 234 0.57 -14.83 0.04
C THR A 234 -0.09 -13.79 -0.86
N ASN A 235 0.04 -13.91 -2.19
CA ASN A 235 -0.32 -12.86 -3.15
C ASN A 235 0.22 -11.48 -2.72
N THR A 236 1.52 -11.43 -2.42
CA THR A 236 2.19 -10.21 -1.92
C THR A 236 1.56 -9.71 -0.62
N TYR A 237 1.33 -10.63 0.32
CA TYR A 237 0.64 -10.34 1.59
C TYR A 237 -0.73 -9.67 1.41
N ASN A 238 -1.50 -10.16 0.43
CA ASN A 238 -2.79 -9.62 0.01
C ASN A 238 -2.69 -8.14 -0.34
N SER A 239 -1.77 -7.79 -1.23
CA SER A 239 -1.58 -6.41 -1.70
C SER A 239 -1.14 -6.34 -3.15
N GLN A 240 -1.23 -5.14 -3.72
CA GLN A 240 -0.77 -4.80 -5.05
C GLN A 240 0.19 -3.61 -4.94
N ASN A 241 1.29 -3.65 -5.70
CA ASN A 241 2.30 -2.60 -5.67
C ASN A 241 1.73 -1.19 -5.92
N SER A 242 2.40 -0.18 -5.39
CA SER A 242 2.11 1.22 -5.69
C SER A 242 3.36 2.07 -5.84
N PHE A 243 4.31 1.93 -4.91
CA PHE A 243 5.54 2.71 -4.88
C PHE A 243 6.62 2.03 -4.03
N GLU A 244 7.89 2.34 -4.29
CA GLU A 244 9.01 1.94 -3.45
C GLU A 244 9.71 3.18 -2.90
N LEU A 245 9.61 3.36 -1.58
CA LEU A 245 10.24 4.48 -0.88
C LEU A 245 11.65 4.11 -0.44
N VAL A 246 12.60 5.02 -0.68
CA VAL A 246 13.96 4.96 -0.15
C VAL A 246 14.06 5.92 1.04
N VAL A 247 14.35 5.39 2.23
CA VAL A 247 14.60 6.15 3.45
C VAL A 247 16.10 6.18 3.70
N GLU A 248 16.75 7.24 3.23
CA GLU A 248 18.17 7.49 3.46
C GLU A 248 18.39 8.08 4.85
N GLY A 249 18.99 7.29 5.74
CA GLY A 249 19.31 7.70 7.09
C GLY A 249 20.81 7.80 7.34
N THR A 250 21.16 8.37 8.50
CA THR A 250 22.57 8.55 8.91
C THR A 250 23.28 7.25 9.26
N GLU A 251 22.54 6.18 9.57
CA GLU A 251 23.12 4.87 9.94
C GLU A 251 22.96 3.83 8.83
N CYS A 252 21.80 3.80 8.18
CA CYS A 252 21.54 2.91 7.05
C CYS A 252 20.48 3.50 6.09
N THR A 253 20.38 2.89 4.92
CA THR A 253 19.26 3.11 3.99
C THR A 253 18.24 1.98 4.17
N THR A 254 16.98 2.34 4.38
CA THR A 254 15.86 1.39 4.41
C THR A 254 15.04 1.55 3.14
N TYR A 255 14.69 0.42 2.53
CA TYR A 255 13.80 0.36 1.37
C TYR A 255 12.43 -0.12 1.82
N VAL A 256 11.37 0.53 1.36
CA VAL A 256 9.99 0.26 1.79
C VAL A 256 9.13 -0.01 0.56
N TYR A 257 8.54 -1.19 0.52
CA TYR A 257 7.44 -1.51 -0.39
C TYR A 257 6.21 -0.78 0.11
N MET A 258 5.52 -0.08 -0.77
CA MET A 258 4.20 0.50 -0.50
C MET A 258 3.19 -0.12 -1.46
N GLY A 259 2.28 -0.91 -0.92
CA GLY A 259 1.17 -1.48 -1.68
C GLY A 259 -0.20 -1.11 -1.11
N ASP A 260 -1.20 -1.26 -1.94
CA ASP A 260 -2.61 -1.19 -1.58
C ASP A 260 -3.16 -2.60 -1.39
N ARG A 261 -3.93 -2.82 -0.32
CA ARG A 261 -4.85 -3.94 -0.17
C ARG A 261 -6.23 -3.45 -0.55
N PHE A 262 -6.55 -3.56 -1.83
CA PHE A 262 -7.84 -3.19 -2.35
C PHE A 262 -8.95 -4.07 -1.80
N ASP A 263 -10.10 -3.46 -1.52
CA ASP A 263 -11.34 -4.21 -1.39
C ASP A 263 -11.87 -4.66 -2.77
N GLU A 264 -13.03 -5.33 -2.81
CA GLU A 264 -13.60 -5.86 -4.06
C GLU A 264 -13.90 -4.78 -5.11
N THR A 265 -14.03 -3.53 -4.69
CA THR A 265 -14.41 -2.38 -5.52
C THR A 265 -13.30 -1.36 -5.71
N GLY A 266 -12.18 -1.52 -5.00
CA GLY A 266 -11.10 -0.55 -4.93
C GLY A 266 -11.51 0.75 -4.24
N SER A 267 -12.42 0.70 -3.25
CA SER A 267 -12.98 1.90 -2.62
C SER A 267 -12.03 2.56 -1.61
N GLU A 268 -12.44 3.70 -1.05
CA GLU A 268 -11.79 4.37 0.09
C GLU A 268 -11.61 3.46 1.33
N GLU A 269 -12.37 2.35 1.42
CA GLU A 269 -12.23 1.35 2.48
C GLU A 269 -11.06 0.36 2.25
N SER A 270 -10.37 0.46 1.11
CA SER A 270 -9.11 -0.23 0.87
C SER A 270 -8.06 0.18 1.91
N SER A 271 -7.10 -0.69 2.19
CA SER A 271 -6.06 -0.47 3.23
C SER A 271 -4.66 -0.46 2.62
N TYR A 272 -3.65 -0.14 3.43
CA TYR A 272 -2.26 -0.01 2.99
C TYR A 272 -1.40 -1.14 3.55
N VAL A 273 -0.52 -1.69 2.72
CA VAL A 273 0.45 -2.72 3.11
C VAL A 273 1.84 -2.17 2.81
N TRP A 274 2.44 -1.53 3.82
CA TRP A 274 3.82 -1.05 3.73
C TRP A 274 4.76 -1.97 4.48
N LEU A 275 5.81 -2.44 3.81
CA LEU A 275 6.72 -3.47 4.32
C LEU A 275 8.18 -3.05 4.09
N PRO A 276 9.10 -3.29 5.04
CA PRO A 276 10.52 -3.22 4.75
C PRO A 276 10.89 -4.20 3.62
N MET A 277 11.92 -3.84 2.85
CA MET A 277 12.45 -4.68 1.78
C MET A 277 13.92 -4.96 2.01
N GLY A 278 14.28 -6.25 2.03
CA GLY A 278 15.65 -6.68 1.87
C GLY A 278 16.06 -6.53 0.41
N VAL A 279 17.11 -5.75 0.14
CA VAL A 279 17.66 -5.56 -1.22
C VAL A 279 19.10 -6.02 -1.26
N ASP A 280 19.37 -7.03 -2.09
CA ASP A 280 20.71 -7.55 -2.34
C ASP A 280 21.11 -7.28 -3.78
N SER A 281 21.91 -6.22 -3.97
CA SER A 281 22.43 -5.83 -5.28
C SER A 281 23.47 -6.82 -5.83
N SER A 282 24.05 -7.71 -5.03
CA SER A 282 25.02 -8.72 -5.49
C SER A 282 24.31 -9.90 -6.17
N THR A 283 23.19 -10.35 -5.58
CA THR A 283 22.34 -11.40 -6.14
C THR A 283 21.23 -10.88 -7.04
N LYS A 284 21.07 -9.54 -7.12
CA LYS A 284 20.02 -8.85 -7.88
C LYS A 284 18.62 -9.27 -7.43
N ARG A 285 18.43 -9.37 -6.10
CA ARG A 285 17.18 -9.81 -5.49
C ARG A 285 16.62 -8.76 -4.54
N LEU A 286 15.30 -8.79 -4.45
CA LEU A 286 14.51 -8.03 -3.49
C LEU A 286 13.54 -9.00 -2.83
N THR A 287 13.36 -8.88 -1.52
CA THR A 287 12.40 -9.66 -0.75
C THR A 287 11.65 -8.77 0.23
N LEU A 288 10.32 -8.92 0.28
CA LEU A 288 9.47 -8.24 1.25
C LEU A 288 9.60 -8.94 2.61
N GLU A 289 9.76 -8.13 3.66
CA GLU A 289 9.86 -8.59 5.04
C GLU A 289 8.54 -8.26 5.75
N TYR A 290 7.67 -9.26 5.90
CA TYR A 290 6.40 -9.04 6.58
C TYR A 290 6.58 -8.99 8.10
N HIS A 291 6.06 -7.91 8.68
CA HIS A 291 5.95 -7.71 10.11
C HIS A 291 4.55 -7.17 10.41
N ASP A 292 3.90 -7.71 11.45
CA ASP A 292 2.58 -7.22 11.88
C ASP A 292 2.61 -5.73 12.20
N MET A 293 3.73 -5.27 12.77
CA MET A 293 3.95 -3.88 13.11
C MET A 293 5.44 -3.57 13.01
N TRP A 294 5.76 -2.40 12.48
CA TRP A 294 7.14 -1.91 12.41
C TRP A 294 7.16 -0.40 12.31
N LYS A 295 8.33 0.21 12.48
CA LYS A 295 8.54 1.63 12.18
C LYS A 295 9.98 1.83 11.70
N VAL A 296 10.20 2.93 11.01
CA VAL A 296 11.55 3.37 10.64
C VAL A 296 11.81 4.72 11.30
N ASN A 297 12.96 4.86 11.94
CA ASN A 297 13.44 6.17 12.33
C ASN A 297 13.96 6.86 11.06
N VAL A 298 13.21 7.82 10.53
CA VAL A 298 13.49 8.45 9.23
C VAL A 298 14.82 9.22 9.19
N SER A 299 15.39 9.60 10.34
CA SER A 299 16.68 10.28 10.41
C SER A 299 17.86 9.30 10.35
N THR A 300 17.74 8.14 10.98
CA THR A 300 18.81 7.13 11.06
C THR A 300 18.67 6.03 10.00
N GLY A 301 17.46 5.82 9.49
CA GLY A 301 17.09 4.73 8.59
C GLY A 301 16.83 3.41 9.32
N VAL A 302 17.02 3.35 10.63
CA VAL A 302 16.92 2.11 11.41
C VAL A 302 15.47 1.69 11.56
N VAL A 303 15.18 0.43 11.20
CA VAL A 303 13.88 -0.21 11.43
C VAL A 303 13.81 -0.76 12.85
N SER A 304 12.64 -0.66 13.47
CA SER A 304 12.33 -1.25 14.76
C SER A 304 11.00 -1.99 14.72
N PHE A 305 10.88 -3.00 15.57
CA PHE A 305 9.71 -3.85 15.72
C PHE A 305 9.27 -3.86 17.19
N PRO A 306 8.01 -4.18 17.50
CA PRO A 306 7.61 -4.44 18.87
C PRO A 306 8.49 -5.52 19.51
N THR A 307 9.01 -5.26 20.71
CA THR A 307 9.92 -6.17 21.42
C THR A 307 9.18 -7.18 22.29
N VAL A 308 7.92 -6.91 22.61
CA VAL A 308 7.07 -7.77 23.46
C VAL A 308 5.75 -8.05 22.75
N ALA A 309 5.57 -9.33 22.39
CA ALA A 309 4.30 -9.86 21.92
C ALA A 309 3.94 -11.10 22.75
N ARG A 310 2.70 -11.17 23.22
CA ARG A 310 2.15 -12.35 23.88
C ARG A 310 1.29 -13.13 22.89
N ARG A 311 1.74 -14.33 22.55
CA ARG A 311 1.02 -15.25 21.67
C ARG A 311 0.05 -16.13 22.46
N TYR A 312 -1.15 -16.29 21.90
CA TYR A 312 -2.19 -17.18 22.39
C TYR A 312 -2.59 -18.09 21.22
N ASP A 313 -2.24 -19.37 21.29
CA ASP A 313 -2.51 -20.30 20.20
C ASP A 313 -3.98 -20.73 20.20
N ALA A 314 -4.55 -20.83 18.99
CA ALA A 314 -5.96 -21.16 18.79
C ALA A 314 -6.30 -22.58 19.27
N GLU A 315 -5.31 -23.46 19.47
CA GLU A 315 -5.52 -24.79 20.08
C GLU A 315 -6.07 -24.75 21.52
N SER A 316 -5.95 -23.62 22.21
CA SER A 316 -6.33 -23.49 23.62
C SER A 316 -7.67 -22.80 23.84
N VAL A 317 -8.36 -22.45 22.75
CA VAL A 317 -9.59 -21.63 22.79
C VAL A 317 -10.84 -22.45 23.12
N GLU A 318 -11.84 -21.75 23.63
CA GLU A 318 -13.20 -22.27 23.75
C GLU A 318 -13.91 -22.17 22.39
N LEU A 319 -14.58 -23.26 22.01
CA LEU A 319 -15.31 -23.38 20.75
C LEU A 319 -16.82 -23.31 20.97
N SER A 320 -17.53 -22.67 20.06
CA SER A 320 -18.99 -22.69 20.01
C SER A 320 -19.53 -22.88 18.60
N GLY A 321 -20.78 -23.32 18.47
CA GLY A 321 -21.42 -23.57 17.18
C GLY A 321 -20.81 -24.76 16.44
N ARG A 322 -20.45 -24.56 15.17
CA ARG A 322 -19.84 -25.59 14.31
C ARG A 322 -18.31 -25.48 14.22
N ALA A 323 -17.69 -24.66 15.07
CA ALA A 323 -16.24 -24.52 15.11
C ALA A 323 -15.59 -25.85 15.50
N GLY A 324 -14.62 -26.31 14.71
CA GLY A 324 -13.94 -27.59 14.92
C GLY A 324 -12.43 -27.46 14.81
N ARG A 325 -11.70 -28.24 15.61
CA ARG A 325 -10.24 -28.37 15.50
C ARG A 325 -9.90 -29.23 14.30
N ILE A 326 -8.92 -28.83 13.51
CA ILE A 326 -8.38 -29.67 12.44
C ILE A 326 -7.13 -30.40 12.96
N GLU A 327 -7.30 -31.69 13.26
CA GLU A 327 -6.18 -32.62 13.42
C GLU A 327 -6.03 -33.41 12.10
N PHE A 328 -5.29 -32.86 11.12
CA PHE A 328 -4.94 -33.46 9.82
C PHE A 328 -6.07 -33.73 8.79
N ILE A 329 -5.86 -33.28 7.55
CA ILE A 329 -6.40 -33.94 6.34
C ILE A 329 -5.21 -34.31 5.45
N SER A 330 -4.88 -35.61 5.35
CA SER A 330 -3.98 -36.09 4.30
C SER A 330 -4.76 -36.32 3.00
N LEU A 331 -4.97 -35.27 2.20
CA LEU A 331 -5.38 -35.40 0.80
C LEU A 331 -4.75 -34.28 -0.03
N ASN A 332 -3.50 -34.49 -0.47
CA ASN A 332 -2.84 -33.86 -1.63
C ASN A 332 -2.96 -32.33 -1.86
N VAL A 333 -3.42 -31.53 -0.91
CA VAL A 333 -3.42 -30.07 -1.01
C VAL A 333 -3.37 -29.45 0.39
N PHE A 334 -2.29 -28.70 0.65
CA PHE A 334 -2.07 -27.79 1.78
C PHE A 334 -1.64 -28.36 3.15
N VAL A 335 -0.61 -27.72 3.70
CA VAL A 335 -0.16 -27.85 5.10
C VAL A 335 -0.92 -26.78 5.88
N ILE A 336 -1.94 -27.20 6.62
CA ILE A 336 -2.54 -26.41 7.69
C ILE A 336 -1.68 -26.68 8.93
N SER A 337 -1.28 -25.64 9.68
CA SER A 337 -0.61 -25.86 10.96
C SER A 337 -1.53 -26.69 11.87
N ASN A 338 -0.97 -27.56 12.71
CA ASN A 338 -1.74 -28.47 13.58
C ASN A 338 -2.64 -27.75 14.62
N HIS A 339 -2.78 -26.42 14.56
CA HIS A 339 -3.41 -25.59 15.59
C HIS A 339 -4.53 -24.70 15.03
N SER A 340 -5.03 -24.94 13.82
CA SER A 340 -6.08 -24.09 13.24
C SER A 340 -7.51 -24.62 13.51
N ILE A 341 -8.45 -23.69 13.66
CA ILE A 341 -9.89 -23.99 13.78
C ILE A 341 -10.62 -23.44 12.56
N VAL A 342 -11.41 -24.30 11.90
CA VAL A 342 -12.16 -23.94 10.69
C VAL A 342 -13.63 -23.68 11.00
N PHE A 343 -14.17 -22.65 10.35
CA PHE A 343 -15.59 -22.37 10.25
C PHE A 343 -16.09 -22.68 8.84
N SER A 344 -17.31 -23.16 8.68
CA SER A 344 -18.01 -23.09 7.40
C SER A 344 -19.40 -22.53 7.66
N ASP A 345 -19.71 -21.38 7.06
CA ASP A 345 -21.07 -20.83 7.10
C ASP A 345 -21.74 -21.03 5.74
N CYS A 346 -22.53 -22.08 5.68
CA CYS A 346 -23.35 -22.46 4.55
C CYS A 346 -24.52 -21.47 4.38
N GLU A 347 -24.45 -20.57 3.38
CA GLU A 347 -25.52 -19.61 3.05
C GLU A 347 -26.89 -20.27 2.72
N ASN A 348 -26.88 -21.52 2.24
CA ASN A 348 -28.09 -22.26 1.81
C ASN A 348 -28.53 -23.38 2.77
N CYS A 349 -28.07 -23.37 4.02
CA CYS A 349 -28.54 -24.33 5.00
C CYS A 349 -29.81 -23.80 5.66
N ASP A 350 -30.93 -24.52 5.46
CA ASP A 350 -32.27 -24.22 6.01
C ASP A 350 -32.34 -24.01 7.53
N ASN A 351 -31.24 -24.20 8.26
CA ASN A 351 -31.10 -23.90 9.68
C ASN A 351 -30.28 -22.63 9.91
N LYS A 352 -30.98 -21.49 9.96
CA LYS A 352 -30.47 -20.28 10.64
C LYS A 352 -30.09 -20.65 12.08
N ARG A 353 -28.89 -20.24 12.53
CA ARG A 353 -28.40 -20.15 13.94
C ARG A 353 -27.48 -21.25 14.49
N ALA A 354 -26.33 -21.48 13.86
CA ALA A 354 -25.14 -21.79 14.64
C ALA A 354 -24.01 -20.88 14.16
N VAL A 355 -23.99 -19.65 14.68
CA VAL A 355 -22.80 -18.79 14.57
C VAL A 355 -21.69 -19.57 15.25
N SER A 356 -20.69 -19.96 14.47
CA SER A 356 -19.53 -20.63 15.02
C SER A 356 -18.62 -19.59 15.63
N GLY A 357 -18.09 -19.86 16.82
CA GLY A 357 -17.31 -18.89 17.57
C GLY A 357 -16.07 -19.52 18.16
N ILE A 358 -15.00 -18.73 18.21
CA ILE A 358 -13.77 -19.01 18.95
C ILE A 358 -13.64 -17.94 20.03
N THR A 359 -13.39 -18.34 21.26
CA THR A 359 -13.13 -17.42 22.36
C THR A 359 -11.76 -17.71 22.97
N PHE A 360 -10.86 -16.73 22.84
CA PHE A 360 -9.60 -16.73 23.57
C PHE A 360 -9.85 -16.22 25.01
N HIS A 361 -9.41 -17.00 26.00
CA HIS A 361 -9.54 -16.66 27.42
C HIS A 361 -8.21 -16.25 28.02
N ASN A 362 -8.27 -15.56 29.17
CA ASN A 362 -7.09 -15.14 29.94
C ASN A 362 -6.11 -14.28 29.13
N ILE A 363 -6.63 -13.51 28.17
CA ILE A 363 -5.85 -12.51 27.44
C ILE A 363 -5.44 -11.42 28.43
N THR A 364 -4.13 -11.33 28.68
CA THR A 364 -3.57 -10.32 29.56
C THR A 364 -3.19 -9.09 28.73
N GLY A 365 -3.86 -7.97 28.99
CA GLY A 365 -3.52 -6.66 28.44
C GLY A 365 -3.04 -5.68 29.51
N THR A 366 -2.62 -4.49 29.08
CA THR A 366 -2.13 -3.40 29.96
C THR A 366 -3.25 -2.56 30.56
N GLY A 367 -4.49 -2.70 30.05
CA GLY A 367 -5.61 -1.84 30.41
C GLY A 367 -5.73 -0.57 29.57
N SER A 368 -4.86 -0.38 28.58
CA SER A 368 -4.89 0.66 27.56
C SER A 368 -5.13 0.05 26.17
N PRO A 369 -5.45 0.84 25.13
CA PRO A 369 -5.49 0.34 23.76
C PRO A 369 -4.18 -0.35 23.39
N GLN A 370 -4.28 -1.51 22.74
CA GLN A 370 -3.15 -2.31 22.28
C GLN A 370 -3.44 -2.88 20.90
N TRP A 371 -2.40 -3.03 20.11
CA TRP A 371 -2.49 -3.76 18.86
C TRP A 371 -2.60 -5.26 19.11
N ILE A 372 -3.46 -5.88 18.32
CA ILE A 372 -3.71 -7.31 18.34
C ILE A 372 -3.68 -7.80 16.90
N SER A 373 -2.83 -8.80 16.63
CA SER A 373 -2.77 -9.47 15.33
C SER A 373 -3.46 -10.82 15.41
N PHE A 374 -4.28 -11.12 14.40
CA PHE A 374 -4.86 -12.44 14.19
C PHE A 374 -4.12 -13.11 13.04
N HIS A 375 -3.53 -14.27 13.29
CA HIS A 375 -2.92 -15.08 12.25
C HIS A 375 -3.94 -16.10 11.77
N TYR A 376 -4.29 -16.05 10.49
CA TYR A 376 -5.32 -16.91 9.92
C TYR A 376 -5.06 -17.23 8.44
N THR A 377 -5.65 -18.32 7.98
CA THR A 377 -5.73 -18.70 6.58
C THR A 377 -7.18 -18.68 6.12
N VAL A 378 -7.46 -18.12 4.95
CA VAL A 378 -8.78 -18.23 4.31
C VAL A 378 -8.72 -19.32 3.25
N ASN A 379 -9.43 -20.43 3.47
CA ASN A 379 -9.46 -21.57 2.57
C ASN A 379 -10.44 -21.34 1.41
N ASN A 380 -11.63 -20.83 1.73
CA ASN A 380 -12.64 -20.46 0.75
C ASN A 380 -13.31 -19.15 1.18
N PRO A 381 -12.98 -18.02 0.53
CA PRO A 381 -13.55 -16.72 0.88
C PRO A 381 -15.06 -16.66 0.62
N LYS A 382 -15.61 -17.47 -0.30
CA LYS A 382 -17.05 -17.49 -0.59
C LYS A 382 -17.87 -18.25 0.45
N ASP A 383 -17.25 -19.21 1.11
CA ASP A 383 -17.91 -20.04 2.14
C ASP A 383 -17.53 -19.60 3.57
N PHE A 384 -16.85 -18.45 3.69
CA PHE A 384 -16.29 -17.92 4.93
C PHE A 384 -15.44 -18.94 5.69
N GLU A 385 -14.70 -19.76 4.95
CA GLU A 385 -13.88 -20.81 5.52
C GLU A 385 -12.53 -20.23 5.97
N VAL A 386 -12.45 -19.95 7.27
CA VAL A 386 -11.27 -19.34 7.91
C VAL A 386 -10.70 -20.28 8.96
N ALA A 387 -9.39 -20.49 8.89
CA ALA A 387 -8.58 -21.25 9.82
C ALA A 387 -7.76 -20.27 10.69
N ILE A 388 -8.15 -20.03 11.94
CA ILE A 388 -7.37 -19.15 12.86
C ILE A 388 -6.29 -19.96 13.54
N GLU A 389 -5.04 -19.49 13.50
CA GLU A 389 -3.88 -20.15 14.10
C GLU A 389 -3.54 -19.62 15.49
N CYS A 390 -3.52 -18.30 15.65
CA CYS A 390 -3.25 -17.65 16.94
C CYS A 390 -3.73 -16.20 16.98
N LEU A 391 -3.67 -15.67 18.20
CA LEU A 391 -3.77 -14.25 18.53
C LEU A 391 -2.44 -13.78 19.10
N GLU A 392 -1.94 -12.62 18.67
CA GLU A 392 -0.77 -11.98 19.27
C GLU A 392 -1.14 -10.60 19.80
N VAL A 393 -0.84 -10.34 21.08
CA VAL A 393 -1.10 -9.06 21.75
C VAL A 393 0.22 -8.34 21.96
N TYR A 394 0.34 -7.14 21.42
CA TYR A 394 1.55 -6.33 21.46
C TYR A 394 1.53 -5.34 22.62
N GLU A 395 2.62 -5.29 23.39
CA GLU A 395 2.81 -4.24 24.41
C GLU A 395 3.49 -3.05 23.74
N GLU A 396 2.87 -1.86 23.80
CA GLU A 396 3.55 -0.63 23.35
C GLU A 396 4.62 -0.26 24.37
N GLU A 397 5.85 -0.06 23.90
CA GLU A 397 6.90 0.54 24.73
C GLU A 397 6.48 1.99 25.05
N SER A 398 6.39 2.29 26.35
CA SER A 398 5.98 3.59 26.89
C SER A 398 6.95 4.72 26.60
#